data_AF-A0A0A8LEL8-F1
#
_entry.id   AF-A0A0A8LEL8-F1
#
_cell.length_a   1.000
_cell.length_b   1.000
_cell.length_c   1.000
_cell.angle_alpha   90.00
_cell.angle_beta   90.00
_cell.angle_gamma   90.00
#
_symmetry.space_group_name_H-M   'P 1'
#
loop_
_entity.id
_entity.type
_entity.pdbx_description
1 polymer ?
#
loop_
_entity_poly.entity_id
_entity_poly.type
_entity_poly.pdbx_seq_one_letter_code
_entity_poly.pdbx_strand_id
1 'polypeptide(L)'
;MGLLFMLIVLGLFCTESRLVSGDLGTATSYGPPYMPTTCFGSRPDQFPPMYLFAAVSEGLWDGGSACGRLYKIRCLSGRNMPCKGGATVEVKVVDLCRQSPCP
;
A
#
# COMPACT_ATOMS: atom_id res chain seq x y z
N MET A 1 33.35 26.67 20.75
CA MET A 1 32.75 25.50 21.42
C MET A 1 31.23 25.43 21.24
N GLY A 2 30.49 26.54 21.36
CA GLY A 2 29.03 26.54 21.14
C GLY A 2 28.57 26.23 19.71
N LEU A 3 29.29 26.69 18.69
CA LEU A 3 28.94 26.41 17.29
C LEU A 3 29.07 24.91 16.94
N LEU A 4 30.14 24.28 17.42
CA LEU A 4 30.37 22.84 17.23
C LEU A 4 29.29 22.01 17.94
N PHE A 5 28.90 22.44 19.15
CA PHE A 5 27.83 21.81 19.91
C PHE A 5 26.47 21.93 19.20
N MET A 6 26.14 23.09 18.65
CA MET A 6 24.91 23.29 17.86
C MET A 6 24.86 22.41 16.60
N LEU A 7 25.99 22.26 15.89
CA LEU A 7 26.07 21.38 14.72
C LEU A 7 25.88 19.90 15.07
N ILE A 8 26.44 19.46 16.21
CA ILE A 8 26.28 18.09 16.71
C ILE A 8 24.82 17.81 17.10
N VAL A 9 24.17 18.75 17.79
CA VAL A 9 22.75 18.63 18.18
C VAL A 9 21.82 18.59 16.95
N LEU A 10 22.08 19.43 15.94
CA LEU A 10 21.30 19.44 14.70
C LEU A 10 21.47 18.14 13.90
N GLY A 11 22.70 17.61 13.83
CA GLY A 11 22.99 16.33 13.19
C GLY A 11 22.27 15.14 13.84
N LEU A 12 22.21 15.11 15.17
CA LEU A 12 21.49 14.09 15.95
C LEU A 12 19.97 14.14 15.75
N PHE A 13 19.41 15.34 15.54
CA PHE A 13 17.98 15.52 15.26
C PHE A 13 17.57 15.02 13.87
N CYS A 14 18.47 15.11 12.88
CA CYS A 14 18.22 14.64 11.52
C CYS A 14 18.28 13.10 11.38
N THR A 15 18.95 12.39 12.27
CA THR A 15 19.08 10.92 12.22
C THR A 15 17.87 10.18 12.80
N GLU A 16 17.10 10.81 13.68
CA GLU A 16 15.95 10.19 14.37
C GLU A 16 14.63 10.32 13.58
N SER A 17 14.56 11.18 12.57
CA SER A 17 13.38 11.29 11.72
C SER A 17 13.37 10.17 10.67
N ARG A 18 12.82 9.00 11.06
CA ARG A 18 12.41 7.99 10.08
C ARG A 18 11.30 8.56 9.21
N LEU A 19 11.67 9.14 8.07
CA LEU A 19 10.75 9.56 7.02
C LEU A 19 10.09 8.33 6.40
N VAL A 20 8.97 7.88 6.97
CA VAL A 20 8.07 6.96 6.28
C VAL A 20 7.25 7.80 5.31
N SER A 21 7.69 7.83 4.05
CA SER A 21 6.91 8.41 2.95
C SER A 21 5.99 7.33 2.39
N GLY A 22 4.72 7.66 2.25
CA GLY A 22 3.71 6.80 1.65
C GLY A 22 2.50 7.63 1.26
N ASP A 23 1.88 7.27 0.15
CA ASP A 23 0.67 7.95 -0.32
C ASP A 23 -0.52 7.61 0.58
N LEU A 24 -1.38 8.61 0.78
CA LEU A 24 -2.65 8.43 1.47
C LEU A 24 -3.72 7.99 0.47
N GLY A 25 -4.43 6.92 0.81
CA GLY A 25 -5.50 6.39 -0.01
C GLY A 25 -6.59 5.72 0.83
N THR A 26 -7.70 5.43 0.18
CA THR A 26 -8.79 4.61 0.73
C THR A 26 -8.64 3.17 0.25
N ALA A 27 -9.03 2.22 1.11
CA ALA A 27 -9.05 0.81 0.76
C ALA A 27 -10.34 0.17 1.27
N THR A 28 -10.86 -0.77 0.50
CA THR A 28 -12.00 -1.61 0.86
C THR A 28 -11.67 -3.08 0.57
N SER A 29 -12.44 -3.98 1.16
CA SER A 29 -12.43 -5.40 0.79
C SER A 29 -13.46 -5.67 -0.31
N TYR A 30 -13.13 -6.53 -1.27
CA TYR A 30 -14.08 -7.02 -2.26
C TYR A 30 -14.21 -8.54 -2.21
N GLY A 31 -15.40 -9.03 -2.58
CA GLY A 31 -15.72 -10.46 -2.61
C GLY A 31 -15.46 -11.10 -3.97
N PRO A 32 -15.59 -12.43 -4.06
CA PRO A 32 -15.51 -13.15 -5.33
C PRO A 32 -16.63 -12.74 -6.31
N PRO A 33 -16.47 -13.00 -7.63
CA PRO A 33 -15.36 -13.75 -8.23
C PRO A 33 -14.07 -12.94 -8.34
N TYR A 34 -12.94 -13.55 -7.95
CA TYR A 34 -11.61 -12.93 -8.02
C TYR A 34 -10.92 -13.08 -9.39
N MET A 35 -11.57 -13.76 -10.32
CA MET A 35 -11.08 -14.06 -11.66
C MET A 35 -12.18 -13.85 -12.69
N PRO A 36 -11.85 -13.50 -13.94
CA PRO A 36 -10.49 -13.19 -14.42
C PRO A 36 -10.01 -11.82 -13.93
N THR A 37 -8.70 -11.68 -13.73
CA THR A 37 -8.09 -10.39 -13.41
C THR A 37 -7.57 -9.68 -14.65
N THR A 38 -7.38 -8.37 -14.56
CA THR A 38 -6.81 -7.56 -15.64
C THR A 38 -5.31 -7.85 -15.86
N CYS A 39 -4.54 -8.20 -14.81
CA CYS A 39 -3.11 -8.48 -14.98
C CYS A 39 -2.81 -9.84 -15.62
N PHE A 40 -3.46 -10.89 -15.13
CA PHE A 40 -3.04 -12.27 -15.42
C PHE A 40 -4.19 -13.17 -15.88
N GLY A 41 -5.39 -12.61 -16.11
CA GLY A 41 -6.55 -13.33 -16.59
C GLY A 41 -7.02 -14.41 -15.61
N SER A 42 -7.27 -15.61 -16.13
CA SER A 42 -7.79 -16.76 -15.37
C SER A 42 -6.70 -17.65 -14.76
N ARG A 43 -5.46 -17.16 -14.65
CA ARG A 43 -4.32 -17.93 -14.12
C ARG A 43 -4.43 -18.14 -12.60
N PRO A 44 -4.58 -19.38 -12.09
CA PRO A 44 -4.72 -19.63 -10.65
C PRO A 44 -3.47 -19.35 -9.83
N ASP A 45 -2.31 -19.45 -10.45
CA ASP A 45 -0.99 -19.22 -9.86
C ASP A 45 -0.68 -17.73 -9.60
N GLN A 46 -1.58 -16.81 -9.96
CA GLN A 46 -1.34 -15.38 -9.80
C GLN A 46 -1.43 -14.89 -8.34
N PHE A 47 -2.21 -15.57 -7.50
CA PHE A 47 -2.47 -15.15 -6.13
C PHE A 47 -1.34 -15.56 -5.18
N PRO A 48 -0.91 -14.66 -4.27
CA PRO A 48 0.12 -15.00 -3.30
C PRO A 48 -0.40 -15.93 -2.21
N PRO A 49 0.50 -16.59 -1.45
CA PRO A 49 0.14 -17.28 -0.22
C PRO A 49 -0.68 -16.38 0.70
N MET A 50 -1.66 -16.95 1.42
CA MET A 50 -2.60 -16.24 2.29
C MET A 50 -3.60 -15.29 1.58
N TYR A 51 -3.65 -15.28 0.24
CA TYR A 51 -4.61 -14.49 -0.53
C TYR A 51 -4.54 -12.98 -0.27
N LEU A 52 -3.35 -12.45 0.02
CA LEU A 52 -3.11 -11.02 0.19
C LEU A 52 -2.86 -10.34 -1.15
N PHE A 53 -3.93 -10.01 -1.85
CA PHE A 53 -3.89 -9.31 -3.13
C PHE A 53 -4.83 -8.10 -3.15
N ALA A 54 -4.66 -7.24 -4.14
CA ALA A 54 -5.48 -6.04 -4.30
C ALA A 54 -5.78 -5.74 -5.77
N ALA A 55 -6.95 -5.13 -5.97
CA ALA A 55 -7.28 -4.35 -7.15
C ALA A 55 -6.96 -2.88 -6.86
N VAL A 56 -6.31 -2.18 -7.78
CA VAL A 56 -5.90 -0.78 -7.59
C VAL A 56 -6.67 0.16 -8.51
N SER A 57 -6.79 1.43 -8.13
CA SER A 57 -7.41 2.47 -8.96
C SER A 57 -6.57 2.78 -10.21
N GLU A 58 -7.16 3.41 -11.22
CA GLU A 58 -6.46 3.81 -12.46
C GLU A 58 -5.15 4.57 -12.20
N GLY A 59 -5.15 5.50 -11.23
CA GLY A 59 -3.96 6.28 -10.90
C GLY A 59 -2.80 5.45 -10.33
N LEU A 60 -3.11 4.36 -9.60
CA LEU A 60 -2.11 3.43 -9.09
C LEU A 60 -1.80 2.30 -10.07
N TRP A 61 -2.72 2.00 -10.98
CA TRP A 61 -2.60 0.97 -12.00
C TRP A 61 -1.55 1.31 -13.06
N ASP A 62 -1.46 2.60 -13.42
CA ASP A 62 -0.46 3.15 -14.32
C ASP A 62 -0.36 2.36 -15.64
N GLY A 63 -1.52 2.21 -16.30
CA GLY A 63 -1.63 1.49 -17.58
C GLY A 63 -1.26 0.01 -17.53
N GLY A 64 -1.25 -0.60 -16.33
CA GLY A 64 -0.86 -1.99 -16.10
C GLY A 64 0.58 -2.19 -15.65
N SER A 65 1.36 -1.11 -15.53
CA SER A 65 2.74 -1.19 -15.03
C SER A 65 2.79 -1.68 -13.57
N ALA A 66 1.68 -1.53 -12.83
CA ALA A 66 1.54 -1.98 -11.46
C ALA A 66 1.34 -3.49 -11.29
N CYS A 67 1.08 -4.23 -12.37
CA CYS A 67 0.82 -5.67 -12.30
C CYS A 67 1.93 -6.45 -11.61
N GLY A 68 1.56 -7.21 -10.57
CA GLY A 68 2.49 -8.01 -9.78
C GLY A 68 3.35 -7.23 -8.79
N ARG A 69 3.27 -5.89 -8.74
CA ARG A 69 3.95 -5.10 -7.72
C ARG A 69 3.42 -5.44 -6.33
N LEU A 70 4.31 -5.39 -5.34
CA LEU A 70 3.96 -5.54 -3.93
C LEU A 70 3.84 -4.16 -3.30
N TYR A 71 2.66 -3.86 -2.73
CA TYR A 71 2.42 -2.63 -1.99
C TYR A 71 2.35 -2.91 -0.51
N LYS A 72 3.02 -2.06 0.26
CA LYS A 72 3.04 -2.09 1.71
C LYS A 72 2.05 -1.07 2.25
N ILE A 73 0.98 -1.54 2.87
CA ILE A 73 -0.13 -0.69 3.31
C ILE A 73 -0.27 -0.71 4.83
N ARG A 74 -0.54 0.46 5.41
CA ARG A 74 -0.78 0.64 6.84
C ARG A 74 -2.15 1.29 7.04
N CYS A 75 -2.98 0.67 7.87
CA CYS A 75 -4.26 1.25 8.24
C CYS A 75 -4.04 2.41 9.20
N LEU A 76 -4.52 3.59 8.82
CA LEU A 76 -4.44 4.81 9.65
C LEU A 76 -5.73 5.05 10.43
N SER A 77 -6.88 4.95 9.75
CA SER A 77 -8.20 5.14 10.34
C SER A 77 -9.28 4.48 9.48
N GLY A 78 -10.51 4.42 10.00
CA GLY A 78 -11.68 3.98 9.24
C GLY A 78 -12.91 3.81 10.13
N ARG A 79 -14.06 3.52 9.52
CA ARG A 79 -15.32 3.32 10.25
C ARG A 79 -15.25 2.04 11.10
N ASN A 80 -15.72 2.12 12.35
CA ASN A 80 -15.71 1.02 13.33
C ASN A 80 -14.30 0.56 13.79
N MET A 81 -13.33 1.48 13.87
CA MET A 81 -11.97 1.19 14.36
C MET A 81 -11.34 -0.04 13.68
N PRO A 82 -11.26 -0.07 12.34
CA PRO A 82 -10.87 -1.28 11.60
C PRO A 82 -9.36 -1.58 11.70
N CYS A 83 -8.56 -0.59 12.12
CA CYS A 83 -7.12 -0.70 12.13
C CYS A 83 -6.62 -1.55 13.30
N LYS A 84 -5.92 -2.64 12.99
CA LYS A 84 -5.27 -3.49 13.98
C LYS A 84 -3.90 -2.93 14.37
N GLY A 85 -3.84 -2.14 15.44
CA GLY A 85 -2.59 -1.80 16.15
C GLY A 85 -1.44 -1.23 15.30
N GLY A 86 -1.74 -0.45 14.26
CA GLY A 86 -0.73 0.12 13.37
C GLY A 86 0.04 -0.90 12.51
N ALA A 87 -0.46 -2.14 12.43
CA ALA A 87 0.11 -3.19 11.60
C ALA A 87 0.17 -2.78 10.13
N THR A 88 1.17 -3.32 9.45
CA THR A 88 1.38 -3.10 8.02
C THR A 88 1.26 -4.45 7.31
N VAL A 89 0.59 -4.49 6.17
CA VAL A 89 0.43 -5.70 5.35
C VAL A 89 0.99 -5.45 3.96
N GLU A 90 1.52 -6.50 3.35
CA GLU A 90 1.98 -6.47 1.97
C GLU A 90 0.96 -7.17 1.08
N VAL A 91 0.54 -6.50 0.01
CA VAL A 91 -0.45 -7.00 -0.94
C VAL A 91 0.11 -6.99 -2.35
N LYS A 92 -0.19 -8.03 -3.13
CA LYS A 92 0.16 -8.11 -4.55
C LYS A 92 -0.93 -7.46 -5.41
N VAL A 93 -0.55 -6.56 -6.30
CA VAL A 93 -1.47 -6.01 -7.30
C VAL A 93 -1.75 -7.07 -8.36
N VAL A 94 -3.01 -7.45 -8.50
CA VAL A 94 -3.45 -8.47 -9.46
C VAL A 94 -4.52 -7.96 -10.42
N ASP A 95 -5.22 -6.86 -10.08
CA ASP A 95 -6.35 -6.38 -10.88
C ASP A 95 -6.46 -4.85 -10.89
N LEU A 96 -7.25 -4.36 -11.85
CA LEU A 96 -7.69 -2.97 -11.96
C LEU A 96 -9.11 -2.86 -11.40
N CYS A 97 -9.28 -1.94 -10.48
CA CYS A 97 -10.60 -1.54 -9.99
C CYS A 97 -11.32 -0.72 -11.08
N ARG A 98 -12.36 -1.32 -11.68
CA ARG A 98 -13.09 -0.72 -12.82
C ARG A 98 -14.10 0.38 -12.44
N GLN A 99 -14.34 0.57 -11.15
CA GLN A 99 -15.26 1.60 -10.65
C GLN A 99 -14.46 2.81 -10.18
N SER A 100 -14.94 4.01 -10.50
CA SER A 100 -14.36 5.27 -10.05
C SER A 100 -15.40 6.08 -9.27
N PRO A 101 -15.21 6.34 -7.96
CA PRO A 101 -14.13 5.83 -7.12
C PRO A 101 -14.28 4.31 -6.90
N CYS A 102 -13.19 3.66 -6.50
CA CYS A 102 -13.29 2.31 -5.97
C CYS A 102 -14.25 2.30 -4.77
N PRO A 103 -15.10 1.27 -4.64
CA PRO A 103 -16.04 1.16 -3.53
C PRO A 103 -15.36 1.09 -2.16
#